data_AF-A0A3D5B6D6-F1
#
_entry.id   AF-A0A3D5B6D6-F1
#
_cell.length_a   1.000
_cell.length_b   1.000
_cell.length_c   1.000
_cell.angle_alpha   90.00
_cell.angle_beta   90.00
_cell.angle_gamma   90.00
#
_symmetry.space_group_name_H-M   'P 1'
#
loop_
_entity.id
_entity.type
_entity.pdbx_description
1 polymer ?
#
loop_
_entity_poly.entity_id
_entity_poly.type
_entity_poly.pdbx_seq_one_letter_code
_entity_poly.pdbx_strand_id
1 'polypeptide(L)'
;MAFILDPDRYFSPEPSQRKAARWLYEGVKDLPLICSHGHVDPRIFTDPTYQFTSPTELLVIPDHYVFRMLYSQGVSLDDLGILSSASRQKMHSVQDLRKAWQIFAENYHLFRGTPTGIWLMDELVNVFGVTEKLTGANA
;
A
#
# COMPACT_ATOMS: atom_id res chain seq x y z
N MET A 1 -12.23 -17.09 -1.80
CA MET A 1 -12.88 -15.98 -2.54
C MET A 1 -11.77 -15.21 -3.22
N ALA A 2 -11.95 -14.87 -4.50
CA ALA A 2 -10.96 -14.07 -5.23
C ALA A 2 -10.80 -12.69 -4.57
N PHE A 3 -9.58 -12.18 -4.51
CA PHE A 3 -9.26 -10.85 -3.99
C PHE A 3 -9.61 -9.81 -5.07
N ILE A 4 -10.88 -9.42 -5.12
CA ILE A 4 -11.43 -8.53 -6.15
C ILE A 4 -12.08 -7.33 -5.46
N LEU A 5 -11.88 -6.14 -6.05
CA LEU A 5 -12.53 -4.91 -5.63
C LEU A 5 -13.92 -4.79 -6.27
N ASP A 6 -14.91 -4.49 -5.46
CA ASP A 6 -16.24 -4.16 -5.96
C ASP A 6 -16.16 -2.88 -6.82
N PRO A 7 -16.71 -2.87 -8.05
CA PRO A 7 -16.73 -1.68 -8.89
C PRO A 7 -17.56 -0.53 -8.30
N ASP A 8 -18.50 -0.80 -7.40
CA ASP A 8 -19.31 0.19 -6.67
C ASP A 8 -18.76 0.51 -5.26
N ARG A 9 -17.52 0.13 -4.95
CA ARG A 9 -16.91 0.44 -3.65
C ARG A 9 -17.04 1.93 -3.30
N TYR A 10 -17.31 2.20 -2.03
CA TYR A 10 -17.57 3.53 -1.43
C TYR A 10 -18.91 4.19 -1.79
N PHE A 11 -19.69 3.64 -2.73
CA PHE A 11 -21.03 4.15 -2.98
C PHE A 11 -22.02 3.72 -1.89
N SER A 12 -23.09 4.50 -1.76
CA SER A 12 -24.19 4.18 -0.86
C SER A 12 -24.78 2.79 -1.16
N PRO A 13 -25.17 2.01 -0.14
CA PRO A 13 -25.88 0.77 -0.36
C PRO A 13 -27.28 1.00 -0.97
N GLU A 14 -27.87 2.20 -0.79
CA GLU A 14 -29.20 2.55 -1.30
C GLU A 14 -29.20 2.59 -2.84
N PRO A 15 -30.08 1.82 -3.53
CA PRO A 15 -30.00 1.64 -4.98
C PRO A 15 -30.07 2.93 -5.81
N SER A 16 -30.91 3.90 -5.45
CA SER A 16 -31.09 5.12 -6.22
C SER A 16 -29.86 6.04 -6.13
N GLN A 17 -29.28 6.17 -4.94
CA GLN A 17 -28.05 6.89 -4.67
C GLN A 17 -26.86 6.20 -5.35
N ARG A 18 -26.77 4.87 -5.29
CA ARG A 18 -25.70 4.12 -5.96
C ARG A 18 -25.73 4.33 -7.47
N LYS A 19 -26.91 4.29 -8.08
CA LYS A 19 -27.09 4.53 -9.52
C LYS A 19 -26.62 5.94 -9.90
N ALA A 20 -26.98 6.95 -9.11
CA ALA A 20 -26.55 8.32 -9.34
C ALA A 20 -25.02 8.48 -9.18
N ALA A 21 -24.45 7.90 -8.11
CA ALA A 21 -23.00 7.91 -7.87
C ALA A 21 -22.22 7.25 -9.01
N ARG A 22 -22.68 6.09 -9.48
CA ARG A 22 -22.08 5.39 -10.62
C ARG A 22 -22.11 6.24 -11.89
N TRP A 23 -23.24 6.86 -12.20
CA TRP A 23 -23.36 7.72 -13.39
C TRP A 23 -22.37 8.90 -13.35
N LEU A 24 -22.20 9.54 -12.19
CA LEU A 24 -21.21 10.60 -12.01
C LEU A 24 -19.78 10.09 -12.14
N TYR A 25 -19.46 8.97 -11.47
CA TYR A 25 -18.12 8.40 -11.45
C TYR A 25 -17.66 7.94 -12.83
N GLU A 26 -18.52 7.27 -13.59
CA GLU A 26 -18.22 6.84 -14.97
C GLU A 26 -17.85 8.01 -15.89
N GLY A 27 -18.38 9.20 -15.65
CA GLY A 27 -18.03 10.40 -16.40
C GLY A 27 -16.67 11.01 -16.06
N VAL A 28 -16.02 10.60 -14.96
CA VAL A 28 -14.80 11.23 -14.44
C VAL A 28 -13.64 10.28 -14.14
N LYS A 29 -13.90 8.97 -14.02
CA LYS A 29 -12.90 7.99 -13.55
C LYS A 29 -11.64 7.89 -14.43
N ASP A 30 -11.78 8.17 -15.72
CA ASP A 30 -10.71 8.06 -16.72
C ASP A 30 -10.04 9.42 -17.02
N LEU A 31 -10.40 10.49 -16.28
CA LEU A 31 -9.74 11.78 -16.42
C LEU A 31 -8.31 11.72 -15.87
N PRO A 32 -7.37 12.50 -16.43
CA PRO A 32 -6.01 12.59 -15.91
C PRO A 32 -5.99 13.04 -14.45
N LEU A 33 -5.11 12.41 -13.65
CA LEU A 33 -4.86 12.85 -12.28
C LEU A 33 -4.07 14.17 -12.28
N ILE A 34 -4.58 15.17 -11.58
CA ILE A 34 -3.89 16.45 -11.34
C ILE A 34 -3.42 16.46 -9.87
N CYS A 35 -2.20 15.99 -9.65
CA CYS A 35 -1.59 15.91 -8.31
C CYS A 35 -0.74 17.17 -8.04
N SER A 36 -1.40 18.30 -7.79
CA SER A 36 -0.75 19.61 -7.63
C SER A 36 0.13 19.76 -6.38
N HIS A 37 0.05 18.80 -5.45
CA HIS A 37 0.91 18.72 -4.28
C HIS A 37 1.21 17.25 -3.94
N GLY A 38 2.47 16.97 -3.63
CA GLY A 38 2.93 15.62 -3.29
C GLY A 38 4.40 15.61 -2.89
N HIS A 39 4.86 14.48 -2.35
CA HIS A 39 6.22 14.28 -1.83
C HIS A 39 6.92 13.08 -2.49
N VAL A 40 6.64 12.83 -3.76
CA VAL A 40 7.33 11.78 -4.52
C VAL A 40 8.76 12.23 -4.81
N ASP A 41 9.73 11.34 -4.59
CA ASP A 41 11.13 11.62 -4.88
C ASP A 41 11.32 11.82 -6.40
N PRO A 42 11.80 12.99 -6.85
CA PRO A 42 11.96 13.26 -8.28
C PRO A 42 12.94 12.31 -8.97
N ARG A 43 13.86 11.67 -8.22
CA ARG A 43 14.82 10.71 -8.78
C ARG A 43 14.15 9.54 -9.50
N ILE A 44 12.94 9.15 -9.06
CA ILE A 44 12.14 8.09 -9.70
C ILE A 44 11.88 8.42 -11.18
N PHE A 45 11.78 9.70 -11.55
CA PHE A 45 11.50 10.14 -12.92
C PHE A 45 12.75 10.56 -13.71
N THR A 46 13.83 10.95 -13.02
CA THR A 46 15.03 11.51 -13.66
C THR A 46 16.16 10.50 -13.82
N ASP A 47 16.22 9.47 -12.98
CA ASP A 47 17.24 8.41 -13.05
C ASP A 47 16.68 7.20 -13.82
N PRO A 48 17.17 6.93 -15.05
CA PRO A 48 16.69 5.82 -15.87
C PRO A 48 17.06 4.45 -15.32
N THR A 49 17.95 4.39 -14.32
CA THR A 49 18.37 3.17 -13.64
C THR A 49 17.65 2.92 -12.33
N TYR A 50 16.82 3.86 -11.88
CA TYR A 50 16.09 3.73 -10.62
C TYR A 50 15.08 2.58 -10.69
N GLN A 51 15.14 1.71 -9.70
CA GLN A 51 14.19 0.61 -9.52
C GLN A 51 13.92 0.40 -8.03
N PHE A 52 12.66 0.14 -7.68
CA PHE A 52 12.34 -0.39 -6.35
C PHE A 52 12.88 -1.82 -6.25
N THR A 53 13.62 -2.11 -5.17
CA THR A 53 14.31 -3.40 -5.01
C THR A 53 13.45 -4.46 -4.32
N SER A 54 12.37 -4.05 -3.64
CA SER A 54 11.45 -4.95 -2.94
C SER A 54 10.08 -4.29 -2.69
N PRO A 55 9.02 -5.07 -2.45
CA PRO A 55 7.73 -4.51 -2.02
C PRO A 55 7.83 -3.81 -0.66
N THR A 56 8.76 -4.22 0.21
CA THR A 56 9.03 -3.54 1.49
C THR A 56 9.52 -2.11 1.29
N GLU A 57 10.46 -1.90 0.36
CA GLU A 57 10.99 -0.58 0.03
C GLU A 57 9.93 0.34 -0.58
N LEU A 58 8.99 -0.23 -1.33
CA LEU A 58 7.92 0.54 -1.98
C LEU A 58 6.75 0.83 -1.04
N LEU A 59 6.24 -0.18 -0.34
CA LEU A 59 4.93 -0.15 0.32
C LEU A 59 5.00 -0.04 1.85
N VAL A 60 6.13 -0.39 2.47
CA VAL A 60 6.23 -0.49 3.94
C VAL A 60 7.11 0.61 4.53
N ILE A 61 8.36 0.70 4.08
CA ILE A 61 9.35 1.65 4.63
C ILE A 61 8.93 3.12 4.48
N PRO A 62 8.44 3.59 3.31
CA PRO A 62 8.15 5.00 3.13
C PRO A 62 6.79 5.42 3.69
N ASP A 63 5.85 4.48 3.92
CA ASP A 63 4.49 4.81 4.33
C ASP A 63 4.29 4.77 5.85
N HIS A 64 4.26 5.96 6.44
CA HIS A 64 4.03 6.14 7.87
C HIS A 64 2.64 5.76 8.36
N TYR A 65 1.64 5.59 7.50
CA TYR A 65 0.37 4.99 7.91
C TYR A 65 0.53 3.49 8.15
N VAL A 66 1.30 2.81 7.30
CA VAL A 66 1.58 1.37 7.41
C VAL A 66 2.39 1.08 8.67
N PHE A 67 3.58 1.66 8.80
CA PHE A 67 4.45 1.31 9.92
C PHE A 67 3.94 1.84 11.27
N ARG A 68 3.15 2.93 11.30
CA ARG A 68 2.52 3.41 12.54
C ARG A 68 1.47 2.42 13.06
N MET A 69 0.73 1.77 12.16
CA MET A 69 -0.22 0.73 12.56
C MET A 69 0.52 -0.45 13.19
N LEU A 70 1.59 -0.94 12.56
CA LEU A 70 2.40 -2.05 13.06
C LEU A 70 3.09 -1.70 14.39
N TYR A 71 3.67 -0.50 14.48
CA TYR A 71 4.32 -0.01 15.70
C TYR A 71 3.35 0.08 16.88
N SER A 72 2.09 0.48 16.63
CA SER A 72 1.06 0.50 17.67
C SER A 72 0.71 -0.89 18.24
N GLN A 73 1.03 -1.97 17.52
CA GLN A 73 0.85 -3.36 17.95
C GLN A 73 2.15 -3.97 18.52
N GLY A 74 3.19 -3.17 18.73
CA GLY A 74 4.44 -3.60 19.34
C GLY A 74 5.53 -4.06 18.37
N VAL A 75 5.34 -3.89 17.05
CA VAL A 75 6.41 -4.16 16.07
C VAL A 75 7.45 -3.04 16.11
N SER A 76 8.73 -3.37 16.25
CA SER A 76 9.79 -2.35 16.26
C SER A 76 10.02 -1.76 14.86
N LEU A 77 10.44 -0.49 14.79
CA LEU A 77 10.79 0.13 13.49
C LEU A 77 12.02 -0.54 12.86
N ASP A 78 12.96 -1.02 13.67
CA ASP A 78 14.13 -1.76 13.19
C ASP A 78 13.74 -3.08 12.50
N ASP A 79 12.73 -3.79 13.02
CA ASP A 79 12.20 -5.02 12.39
C ASP A 79 11.52 -4.75 11.04
N LEU A 80 11.07 -3.51 10.80
CA LEU A 80 10.49 -3.07 9.52
C LEU A 80 11.52 -2.45 8.57
N GLY A 81 12.79 -2.42 8.98
CA GLY A 81 13.83 -1.74 8.21
C GLY A 81 13.69 -0.21 8.19
N ILE A 82 13.07 0.38 9.21
CA ILE A 82 12.95 1.83 9.34
C ILE A 82 13.98 2.30 10.36
N LEU A 83 15.14 2.72 9.85
CA LEU A 83 16.28 3.06 10.68
C LEU A 83 16.24 4.53 11.12
N SER A 84 16.61 4.76 12.38
CA SER A 84 16.93 6.10 12.85
C SER A 84 18.18 6.66 12.14
N SER A 85 18.40 7.97 12.25
CA SER A 85 19.61 8.61 11.73
C SER A 85 20.91 7.96 12.22
N ALA A 86 20.91 7.34 13.41
CA ALA A 86 22.06 6.65 14.01
C ALA A 86 22.27 5.22 13.49
N SER A 87 21.23 4.56 12.96
CA SER A 87 21.30 3.15 12.51
C SER A 87 21.46 2.98 10.99
N ARG A 88 21.50 4.08 10.22
CA ARG A 88 21.70 4.14 8.75
C ARG A 88 22.90 3.36 8.18
N GLN A 89 23.86 2.95 9.01
CA GLN A 89 25.02 2.16 8.58
C GLN A 89 24.74 0.65 8.38
N LYS A 90 23.60 0.13 8.85
CA LYS A 90 23.12 -1.20 8.49
C LYS A 90 22.25 -1.11 7.25
N MET A 91 22.87 -1.18 6.09
CA MET A 91 22.13 -1.32 4.83
C MET A 91 21.23 -2.57 4.92
N HIS A 92 19.95 -2.43 4.60
CA HIS A 92 18.99 -3.54 4.66
C HIS A 92 19.44 -4.65 3.72
N SER A 93 19.88 -5.78 4.28
CA SER A 93 20.14 -6.94 3.45
C SER A 93 18.83 -7.40 2.81
N VAL A 94 18.90 -8.15 1.70
CA VAL A 94 17.72 -8.76 1.07
C VAL A 94 16.92 -9.60 2.09
N GLN A 95 17.60 -10.22 3.05
CA GLN A 95 16.95 -10.99 4.12
C GLN A 95 16.16 -10.11 5.09
N ASP A 96 16.69 -8.94 5.44
CA ASP A 96 15.99 -8.00 6.32
C ASP A 96 14.73 -7.46 5.64
N LEU A 97 14.80 -7.11 4.35
CA LEU A 97 13.64 -6.65 3.59
C LEU A 97 12.55 -7.71 3.47
N ARG A 98 12.93 -8.98 3.26
CA ARG A 98 11.97 -10.10 3.23
C ARG A 98 11.35 -10.35 4.61
N LYS A 99 12.14 -10.26 5.69
CA LYS A 99 11.62 -10.40 7.06
C LYS A 99 10.61 -9.29 7.38
N ALA A 100 10.91 -8.04 7.02
CA ALA A 100 9.98 -6.92 7.20
C ALA A 100 8.68 -7.12 6.39
N TRP A 101 8.78 -7.63 5.15
CA TRP A 101 7.61 -7.99 4.34
C TRP A 101 6.75 -9.06 5.01
N GLN A 102 7.38 -10.12 5.51
CA GLN A 102 6.71 -11.20 6.24
C GLN A 102 5.92 -10.65 7.44
N ILE A 103 6.54 -9.78 8.24
CA ILE A 103 5.89 -9.13 9.39
C ILE A 103 4.68 -8.31 8.93
N PHE A 104 4.82 -7.52 7.86
CA PHE A 104 3.70 -6.77 7.29
C PHE A 104 2.57 -7.70 6.84
N ALA A 105 2.88 -8.78 6.12
CA ALA A 105 1.89 -9.73 5.60
C ALA A 105 1.14 -10.48 6.71
N GLU A 106 1.83 -10.90 7.78
CA GLU A 106 1.23 -11.50 8.97
C GLU A 106 0.25 -10.54 9.67
N ASN A 107 0.57 -9.25 9.65
CA ASN A 107 -0.20 -8.18 10.30
C ASN A 107 -1.15 -7.44 9.35
N TYR A 108 -1.28 -7.87 8.09
CA TYR A 108 -2.12 -7.21 7.08
C TYR A 108 -3.60 -7.09 7.50
N HIS A 109 -4.05 -7.98 8.39
CA HIS A 109 -5.40 -7.97 8.95
C HIS A 109 -5.72 -6.74 9.82
N LEU A 110 -4.72 -6.04 10.35
CA LEU A 110 -4.90 -4.83 11.17
C LEU A 110 -5.47 -3.65 10.35
N PHE A 111 -5.28 -3.65 9.04
CA PHE A 111 -5.76 -2.58 8.16
C PHE A 111 -7.23 -2.74 7.75
N ARG A 112 -7.94 -3.73 8.29
CA ARG A 112 -9.37 -3.93 8.01
C ARG A 112 -10.18 -2.71 8.49
N GLY A 113 -10.93 -2.11 7.58
CA GLY A 113 -11.75 -0.93 7.86
C GLY A 113 -10.98 0.39 7.89
N THR A 114 -9.69 0.39 7.55
CA THR A 114 -8.90 1.63 7.44
C THR A 114 -8.78 2.09 5.98
N PRO A 115 -8.59 3.40 5.74
CA PRO A 115 -8.27 3.90 4.39
C PRO A 115 -6.98 3.28 3.82
N THR A 116 -5.98 3.04 4.65
CA THR A 116 -4.72 2.38 4.24
C THR A 116 -4.97 0.97 3.71
N GLY A 117 -5.83 0.17 4.37
CA GLY A 117 -6.17 -1.16 3.87
C GLY A 117 -6.93 -1.13 2.54
N ILE A 118 -7.72 -0.08 2.32
CA ILE A 118 -8.38 0.18 1.04
C ILE A 118 -7.35 0.48 -0.06
N TRP A 119 -6.39 1.38 0.19
CA TRP A 119 -5.37 1.76 -0.80
C TRP A 119 -4.45 0.58 -1.14
N LEU A 120 -3.97 -0.14 -0.13
CA LEU A 120 -3.15 -1.34 -0.32
C LEU A 120 -3.87 -2.41 -1.14
N MET A 121 -5.18 -2.58 -0.92
CA MET A 121 -5.97 -3.51 -1.73
C MET A 121 -6.08 -3.05 -3.19
N ASP A 122 -6.24 -1.74 -3.44
CA ASP A 122 -6.27 -1.18 -4.80
C ASP A 122 -4.92 -1.36 -5.52
N GLU A 123 -3.82 -1.06 -4.86
CA GLU A 123 -2.46 -1.27 -5.39
C GLU A 123 -2.21 -2.75 -5.72
N LEU A 124 -2.46 -3.65 -4.77
CA LEU A 124 -2.24 -5.08 -4.96
C LEU A 124 -3.08 -5.64 -6.11
N VAL A 125 -4.37 -5.29 -6.19
CA VAL A 125 -5.29 -5.86 -7.18
C VAL A 125 -5.14 -5.17 -8.54
N ASN A 126 -5.25 -3.85 -8.61
CA ASN A 126 -5.34 -3.13 -9.89
C ASN A 126 -3.97 -2.78 -10.49
N VAL A 127 -2.96 -2.53 -9.66
CA VAL A 127 -1.61 -2.18 -10.15
C VAL A 127 -0.75 -3.43 -10.33
N PHE A 128 -0.76 -4.35 -9.36
CA PHE A 128 0.08 -5.55 -9.38
C PHE A 128 -0.63 -6.83 -9.85
N GLY A 129 -1.95 -6.83 -10.00
CA GLY A 129 -2.70 -8.01 -10.47
C GLY A 129 -2.76 -9.17 -9.48
N VAL A 130 -2.56 -8.90 -8.18
CA VAL A 130 -2.63 -9.90 -7.11
C VAL A 130 -4.07 -10.40 -6.95
N THR A 131 -4.26 -11.71 -7.00
CA THR A 131 -5.59 -12.36 -6.99
C THR A 131 -5.94 -13.02 -5.65
N GLU A 132 -4.97 -13.10 -4.74
CA GLU A 132 -5.12 -13.66 -3.40
C GLU A 132 -4.89 -12.59 -2.34
N LYS A 133 -5.69 -12.59 -1.27
CA LYS A 133 -5.50 -11.64 -0.18
C LYS A 133 -4.18 -11.94 0.52
N LEU A 134 -3.39 -10.90 0.78
CA LEU A 134 -2.12 -11.02 1.51
C LEU A 134 -2.34 -11.53 2.94
N THR A 135 -1.52 -12.50 3.32
CA THR A 135 -1.45 -13.16 4.63
C THR A 135 0.00 -13.58 4.89
N GLY A 136 0.33 -13.96 6.13
CA GLY A 136 1.65 -14.53 6.42
C GLY A 136 1.99 -15.81 5.64
N ALA A 137 1.00 -16.55 5.12
CA ALA A 137 1.24 -17.80 4.40
C ALA A 137 1.60 -17.60 2.91
N ASN A 138 1.31 -16.42 2.35
CA ASN A 138 1.55 -16.07 0.94
C ASN A 138 2.33 -14.75 0.81
N ALA A 139 3.13 -14.43 1.83
CA ALA A 139 4.05 -13.29 1.84
C ALA A 139 5.15 -13.45 0.78
#